data_AF-A0A524AJ72-F1
#
_entry.id   AF-A0A524AJ72-F1
#
_cell.length_a   1.000
_cell.length_b   1.000
_cell.length_c   1.000
_cell.angle_alpha   90.00
_cell.angle_beta   90.00
_cell.angle_gamma   90.00
#
_symmetry.space_group_name_H-M   'P 1'
#
loop_
_entity.id
_entity.type
_entity.pdbx_description
1 polymer ?
#
loop_
_entity_poly.entity_id
_entity_poly.type
_entity_poly.pdbx_seq_one_letter_code
_entity_poly.pdbx_strand_id
1 'polypeptide(L)'
;MDTLKVFISGTMRDLKRERDIVAEAVAGLRYQAVRAETLGAVDRSSREACLDMARQCDIYVGLYGDRYGWVPDGDTLPVTEQEYNEARRLDKPMLIYVKGDAWEPGREEAQQAFLDRVLEFDSGYFACLHFTELADLREAVQRDLLRLVTGIVRQRGRAAIPTPLRPPAPPRHFVGRAAQIKELRRMLSGGGTAVISGAVAKLVGMGGLGKTALAAYAARELATEFPDGVLWAELHRSSIDDILTAIAGFYHLDLSRCPDRATKATAVRAVLETKRALLVLDNAQHNDQLEPFQMGAGARCAVLVTTRRDDLAALRHVQRVGLPLLSESEALDLLRGIAGKKRVEAEPEVAEEILAVVGYLPLAVDIVASRLRDRPKWSLGEMRRRLADSKRRLEELEIGEDYGVRLSFDMSYEALRPEEQHFFARMGGFGGLDFDVTAAAAVAAQVEEGEAERTLERLRHLALAQPGRRAGRYALHPLLRDYACAHLDDQDAYQRMATYYLKLSEEWEPQLAAGKQIEAVEWFDEEMGNLRTGRDWALKNEVWELVRTYGITVPHFFMVRARWDEWVAWGEVGLRSCEELGDEHGAGTITGNLGAVYMQKGEWERAIEFYE
;
A
#
# COMPACT_ATOMS: atom_id res chain seq x y z
N MET A 1 13.98 18.87 33.52
CA MET A 1 14.21 17.42 33.52
C MET A 1 14.42 17.03 34.95
N ASP A 2 13.57 16.17 35.48
CA ASP A 2 13.78 15.61 36.82
C ASP A 2 15.11 14.86 36.83
N THR A 3 15.93 15.12 37.84
CA THR A 3 17.21 14.43 38.03
C THR A 3 16.95 12.96 38.34
N LEU A 4 17.57 12.04 37.59
CA LEU A 4 17.42 10.60 37.81
C LEU A 4 17.77 10.22 39.26
N LYS A 5 16.88 9.48 39.91
CA LYS A 5 17.04 8.99 41.29
C LYS A 5 17.63 7.59 41.30
N VAL A 6 18.83 7.47 41.86
CA VAL A 6 19.52 6.19 42.03
C VAL A 6 19.48 5.80 43.50
N PHE A 7 18.77 4.72 43.82
CA PHE A 7 18.71 4.20 45.19
C PHE A 7 19.86 3.23 45.45
N ILE A 8 20.65 3.48 46.50
CA ILE A 8 21.83 2.70 46.85
C ILE A 8 21.54 1.86 48.11
N SER A 9 21.25 0.59 47.87
CA SER A 9 21.04 -0.45 48.86
C SER A 9 22.36 -1.13 49.25
N GLY A 10 22.49 -1.51 50.52
CA GLY A 10 23.64 -2.23 51.04
C GLY A 10 23.78 -2.10 52.55
N THR A 11 24.47 -3.05 53.18
CA THR A 11 24.63 -3.12 54.63
C THR A 11 25.58 -2.05 55.17
N MET A 12 25.14 -1.27 56.17
CA MET A 12 25.95 -0.19 56.77
C MET A 12 27.19 -0.67 57.54
N ARG A 13 27.15 -1.90 58.10
CA ARG A 13 28.17 -2.37 59.04
C ARG A 13 29.47 -2.79 58.34
N ASP A 14 29.40 -3.22 57.09
CA ASP A 14 30.50 -3.82 56.33
C ASP A 14 30.76 -3.13 54.98
N LEU A 15 29.79 -2.40 54.41
CA LEU A 15 29.90 -1.76 53.09
C LEU A 15 29.85 -0.23 53.12
N LYS A 16 30.17 0.40 54.26
CA LYS A 16 30.08 1.86 54.40
C LYS A 16 30.92 2.61 53.35
N ARG A 17 32.17 2.18 53.12
CA ARG A 17 33.11 2.85 52.20
C ARG A 17 32.67 2.69 50.74
N GLU A 18 32.16 1.51 50.42
CA GLU A 18 31.64 1.13 49.11
C GLU A 18 30.39 1.97 48.78
N ARG A 19 29.45 2.10 49.72
CA ARG A 19 28.24 2.93 49.57
C ARG A 19 28.56 4.41 49.40
N ASP A 20 29.58 4.93 50.08
CA ASP A 20 30.05 6.30 49.91
C ASP A 20 30.65 6.52 48.50
N ILE A 21 31.51 5.59 48.03
CA ILE A 21 32.08 5.62 46.68
C ILE A 21 31.00 5.56 45.60
N VAL A 22 29.97 4.71 45.75
CA VAL A 22 28.85 4.64 44.80
C VAL A 22 28.03 5.94 44.81
N ALA A 23 27.81 6.55 45.97
CA ALA A 23 27.11 7.83 46.06
C ALA A 23 27.90 8.95 45.35
N GLU A 24 29.23 8.98 45.49
CA GLU A 24 30.10 9.90 44.75
C GLU A 24 30.07 9.64 43.24
N ALA A 25 30.08 8.38 42.82
CA ALA A 25 29.99 7.99 41.41
C ALA A 25 28.69 8.49 40.76
N VAL A 26 27.55 8.28 41.44
CA VAL A 26 26.22 8.75 41.03
C VAL A 26 26.17 10.28 40.97
N ALA A 27 26.65 10.96 42.01
CA ALA A 27 26.68 12.42 42.06
C ALA A 27 27.59 13.02 40.97
N GLY A 28 28.70 12.36 40.64
CA GLY A 28 29.60 12.75 39.56
C GLY A 28 28.95 12.75 38.17
N LEU A 29 27.90 11.94 37.97
CA LEU A 29 27.07 11.94 36.76
C LEU A 29 25.90 12.93 36.82
N ARG A 30 25.82 13.75 37.87
CA ARG A 30 24.70 14.67 38.17
C ARG A 30 23.36 13.97 38.37
N TYR A 31 23.37 12.73 38.86
CA TYR A 31 22.18 12.00 39.31
C TYR A 31 21.98 12.15 40.81
N GLN A 32 20.75 11.95 41.29
CA GLN A 32 20.41 12.04 42.70
C GLN A 32 20.66 10.69 43.37
N ALA A 33 21.70 10.61 44.22
CA ALA A 33 21.95 9.44 45.08
C ALA A 33 20.99 9.46 46.28
N VAL A 34 20.20 8.40 46.44
CA VAL A 34 19.23 8.25 47.54
C VAL A 34 19.67 7.10 48.44
N ARG A 35 19.76 7.32 49.76
CA ARG A 35 20.20 6.33 50.76
C ARG A 35 19.35 6.40 52.03
N ALA A 36 19.20 5.27 52.72
CA ALA A 36 18.42 5.22 53.96
C ALA A 36 18.95 6.23 55.02
N GLU A 37 20.26 6.49 55.07
CA GLU A 37 20.85 7.46 56.02
C GLU A 37 20.60 8.92 55.66
N THR A 38 20.13 9.21 54.44
CA THR A 38 19.89 10.59 53.98
C THR A 38 18.49 11.10 54.29
N LEU A 39 17.63 10.26 54.88
CA LEU A 39 16.31 10.66 55.36
C LEU A 39 16.43 11.37 56.72
N GLY A 40 15.90 12.59 56.80
CA GLY A 40 15.63 13.24 58.10
C GLY A 40 14.61 12.44 58.91
N ALA A 41 14.54 12.65 60.23
CA ALA A 41 13.63 11.92 61.11
C ALA A 41 12.19 11.91 60.56
N VAL A 42 11.67 10.72 60.26
CA VAL A 42 10.32 10.50 59.73
C VAL A 42 9.52 9.66 60.73
N ASP A 43 8.23 9.99 60.90
CA ASP A 43 7.24 9.31 61.78
C ASP A 43 6.85 7.89 61.32
N ARG A 44 7.70 7.20 60.55
CA ARG A 44 7.44 5.87 59.97
C ARG A 44 8.50 4.87 60.38
N SER A 45 8.15 3.58 60.31
CA SER A 45 9.13 2.52 60.52
C SER A 45 10.25 2.63 59.48
N SER A 46 11.51 2.43 59.90
CA SER A 46 12.68 2.51 59.01
C SER A 46 12.57 1.55 57.81
N ARG A 47 11.79 0.47 57.96
CA ARG A 47 11.44 -0.49 56.92
C ARG A 47 10.63 0.13 55.77
N GLU A 48 9.51 0.77 56.09
CA GLU A 48 8.60 1.32 55.08
C GLU A 48 9.23 2.46 54.29
N ALA A 49 10.07 3.26 54.96
CA ALA A 49 10.86 4.30 54.32
C ALA A 49 11.81 3.76 53.25
N CYS A 50 12.50 2.64 53.52
CA CYS A 50 13.42 2.02 52.57
C CYS A 50 12.70 1.39 51.37
N LEU A 51 11.54 0.77 51.59
CA LEU A 51 10.72 0.23 50.50
C LEU A 51 10.16 1.35 49.60
N ASP A 52 9.74 2.48 50.17
CA ASP A 52 9.32 3.64 49.40
C ASP A 52 10.45 4.21 48.53
N MET A 53 11.70 4.18 49.00
CA MET A 53 12.85 4.57 48.19
C MET A 53 13.07 3.62 47.00
N ALA A 54 12.94 2.31 47.21
CA ALA A 54 12.99 1.33 46.11
C ALA A 54 11.85 1.56 45.09
N ARG A 55 10.64 1.91 45.56
CA ARG A 55 9.49 2.23 44.69
C ARG A 55 9.71 3.49 43.86
N GLN A 56 10.27 4.52 44.47
CA GLN A 56 10.41 5.86 43.89
C GLN A 56 11.72 6.09 43.11
N CYS A 57 12.66 5.14 43.14
CA CYS A 57 13.89 5.24 42.36
C CYS A 57 13.65 4.99 40.86
N ASP A 58 14.50 5.58 40.03
CA ASP A 58 14.59 5.29 38.59
C ASP A 58 15.53 4.11 38.33
N ILE A 59 16.57 3.96 39.15
CA ILE A 59 17.57 2.89 39.07
C ILE A 59 17.86 2.37 40.48
N TYR A 60 17.89 1.05 40.64
CA TYR A 60 18.30 0.38 41.86
C TYR A 60 19.77 -0.04 41.78
N VAL A 61 20.56 0.26 42.82
CA VAL A 61 21.94 -0.22 42.97
C VAL A 61 22.04 -1.04 44.25
N GLY A 62 22.34 -2.33 44.12
CA GLY A 62 22.53 -3.23 45.26
C GLY A 62 24.00 -3.55 45.49
N LEU A 63 24.49 -3.33 46.72
CA LEU A 63 25.83 -3.71 47.16
C LEU A 63 25.75 -4.84 48.17
N TYR A 64 26.42 -5.97 47.88
CA TYR A 64 26.44 -7.13 48.75
C TYR A 64 27.86 -7.56 49.13
N GLY A 65 28.06 -7.85 50.42
CA GLY A 65 29.35 -8.16 51.03
C GLY A 65 29.22 -9.30 52.04
N ASP A 66 29.99 -9.24 53.12
CA ASP A 66 30.15 -10.36 54.05
C ASP A 66 28.97 -10.53 55.01
N ARG A 67 28.04 -9.56 55.08
CA ARG A 67 26.86 -9.63 55.94
C ARG A 67 25.56 -9.65 55.14
N TYR A 68 24.64 -10.54 55.52
CA TYR A 68 23.32 -10.67 54.89
C TYR A 68 22.43 -9.44 55.11
N GLY A 69 22.48 -8.88 56.32
CA GLY A 69 21.73 -7.69 56.70
C GLY A 69 21.03 -7.85 58.05
N TRP A 70 20.25 -6.85 58.43
CA TRP A 70 19.44 -6.87 59.65
C TRP A 70 18.00 -7.24 59.30
N VAL A 71 17.43 -8.20 60.07
CA VAL A 71 16.04 -8.61 59.97
C VAL A 71 15.23 -7.84 61.02
N PRO A 72 14.24 -7.03 60.63
CA PRO A 72 13.35 -6.36 61.57
C PRO A 72 12.52 -7.34 62.41
N ASP A 73 12.15 -6.96 63.62
CA ASP A 73 11.27 -7.77 64.48
C ASP A 73 9.93 -8.06 63.76
N GLY A 74 9.63 -9.35 63.57
CA GLY A 74 8.43 -9.82 62.88
C GLY A 74 8.60 -10.12 61.39
N ASP A 75 9.77 -9.89 60.80
CA ASP A 75 10.09 -10.26 59.42
C ASP A 75 10.92 -11.55 59.33
N THR A 76 10.89 -12.16 58.14
CA THR A 76 11.70 -13.34 57.80
C THR A 76 12.90 -13.03 56.92
N LEU A 77 12.98 -11.81 56.36
CA LEU A 77 13.99 -11.40 55.38
C LEU A 77 14.68 -10.08 55.79
N PRO A 78 15.99 -9.93 55.51
CA PRO A 78 16.70 -8.67 55.73
C PRO A 78 16.13 -7.52 54.89
N VAL A 79 16.29 -6.29 55.39
CA VAL A 79 15.81 -5.07 54.69
C VAL A 79 16.39 -4.96 53.27
N THR A 80 17.66 -5.28 53.08
CA THR A 80 18.34 -5.27 51.77
C THR A 80 17.73 -6.23 50.75
N GLU A 81 17.31 -7.42 51.20
CA GLU A 81 16.59 -8.37 50.34
C GLU A 81 15.14 -7.91 50.07
N GLN A 82 14.46 -7.33 51.05
CA GLN A 82 13.12 -6.76 50.84
C GLN A 82 13.14 -5.63 49.80
N GLU A 83 14.16 -4.76 49.85
CA GLU A 83 14.40 -3.69 48.88
C GLU A 83 14.66 -4.23 47.46
N TYR A 84 15.51 -5.27 47.34
CA TYR A 84 15.76 -5.94 46.07
C TYR A 84 14.49 -6.56 45.50
N ASN A 85 13.73 -7.29 46.31
CA ASN A 85 12.49 -7.95 45.89
C ASN A 85 11.44 -6.92 45.43
N GLU A 86 11.35 -5.76 46.10
CA GLU A 86 10.42 -4.71 45.72
C GLU A 86 10.84 -3.99 44.41
N ALA A 87 12.13 -3.68 44.25
CA ALA A 87 12.66 -3.14 43.01
C ALA A 87 12.47 -4.12 41.83
N ARG A 88 12.68 -5.41 42.08
CA ARG A 88 12.44 -6.49 41.11
C ARG A 88 10.97 -6.64 40.75
N ARG A 89 10.06 -6.59 41.74
CA ARG A 89 8.60 -6.64 41.52
C ARG A 89 8.12 -5.51 40.60
N LEU A 90 8.79 -4.36 40.65
CA LEU A 90 8.47 -3.18 39.85
C LEU A 90 9.29 -3.07 38.55
N ASP A 91 10.03 -4.12 38.18
CA ASP A 91 10.86 -4.20 36.97
C ASP A 91 11.80 -2.98 36.82
N LYS A 92 12.38 -2.54 37.94
CA LYS A 92 13.33 -1.42 37.94
C LYS A 92 14.62 -1.85 37.24
N PRO A 93 15.30 -0.97 36.50
CA PRO A 93 16.69 -1.21 36.08
C PRO A 93 17.59 -1.38 37.31
N MET A 94 18.36 -2.47 37.39
CA MET A 94 19.15 -2.84 38.57
C MET A 94 20.63 -3.03 38.22
N LEU A 95 21.53 -2.45 39.01
CA LEU A 95 22.97 -2.73 38.97
C LEU A 95 23.38 -3.39 40.28
N ILE A 96 24.02 -4.56 40.22
CA ILE A 96 24.37 -5.33 41.41
C ILE A 96 25.89 -5.49 41.49
N TYR A 97 26.46 -5.18 42.65
CA TYR A 97 27.90 -5.35 42.88
C TYR A 97 28.14 -6.21 44.10
N VAL A 98 29.01 -7.21 43.95
CA VAL A 98 29.37 -8.16 45.00
C VAL A 98 30.84 -7.98 45.34
N LYS A 99 31.16 -7.78 46.62
CA LYS A 99 32.55 -7.59 47.07
C LYS A 99 33.28 -8.94 47.13
N GLY A 100 34.48 -9.02 46.54
CA GLY A 100 35.41 -10.15 46.60
C GLY A 100 35.40 -11.10 45.39
N ASP A 101 36.57 -11.69 45.12
CA ASP A 101 36.78 -12.80 44.18
C ASP A 101 36.78 -14.12 44.96
N ALA A 102 35.81 -14.99 44.70
CA ALA A 102 35.67 -16.33 45.29
C ALA A 102 35.36 -16.43 46.81
N TRP A 103 34.06 -16.63 47.09
CA TRP A 103 33.45 -17.42 48.18
C TRP A 103 34.31 -17.73 49.42
N GLU A 104 34.18 -16.93 50.49
CA GLU A 104 34.69 -17.30 51.82
C GLU A 104 33.77 -18.35 52.48
N PRO A 105 34.32 -19.46 53.02
CA PRO A 105 33.56 -20.42 53.81
C PRO A 105 33.08 -19.78 55.12
N GLY A 106 31.76 -19.59 55.27
CA GLY A 106 31.16 -19.02 56.49
C GLY A 106 29.97 -18.08 56.29
N ARG A 107 29.53 -17.82 55.05
CA ARG A 107 28.26 -17.12 54.81
C ARG A 107 27.09 -17.91 55.40
N GLU A 108 26.15 -17.21 56.06
CA GLU A 108 24.87 -17.80 56.46
C GLU A 108 24.19 -18.37 55.21
N GLU A 109 23.72 -19.63 55.26
CA GLU A 109 23.11 -20.34 54.12
C GLU A 109 22.01 -19.51 53.41
N ALA A 110 21.28 -18.69 54.18
CA ALA A 110 20.24 -17.78 53.68
C ALA A 110 20.79 -16.65 52.79
N GLN A 111 21.95 -16.08 53.13
CA GLN A 111 22.61 -15.07 52.31
C GLN A 111 23.08 -15.66 50.99
N GLN A 112 23.62 -16.88 51.04
CA GLN A 112 24.12 -17.53 49.85
C GLN A 112 22.97 -17.87 48.89
N ALA A 113 21.87 -18.42 49.40
CA ALA A 113 20.68 -18.67 48.60
C ALA A 113 20.09 -17.39 47.99
N PHE A 114 20.18 -16.24 48.68
CA PHE A 114 19.77 -14.96 48.12
C PHE A 114 20.70 -14.50 47.00
N LEU A 115 22.01 -14.57 47.19
CA LEU A 115 22.98 -14.18 46.17
C LEU A 115 22.89 -15.08 44.94
N ASP A 116 22.69 -16.38 45.09
CA ASP A 116 22.48 -17.30 43.96
C ASP A 116 21.24 -16.87 43.14
N ARG A 117 20.12 -16.50 43.80
CA ARG A 117 18.92 -15.95 43.12
C ARG A 117 19.17 -14.63 42.42
N VAL A 118 20.06 -13.80 42.94
CA VAL A 118 20.43 -12.51 42.36
C VAL A 118 21.36 -12.71 41.17
N LEU A 119 22.30 -13.67 41.24
CA LEU A 119 23.31 -13.96 40.23
C LEU A 119 22.77 -14.79 39.04
N GLU A 120 21.81 -15.68 39.26
CA GLU A 120 21.14 -16.45 38.20
C GLU A 120 20.12 -15.64 37.38
N PHE A 121 19.88 -14.38 37.75
CA PHE A 121 18.84 -13.55 37.13
C PHE A 121 19.30 -12.95 35.79
N ASP A 122 18.75 -13.46 34.69
CA ASP A 122 19.00 -12.98 33.33
C ASP A 122 17.83 -12.09 32.84
N SER A 123 17.90 -10.77 33.08
CA SER A 123 17.01 -9.79 32.46
C SER A 123 17.78 -8.58 31.94
N GLY A 124 17.21 -7.90 30.94
CA GLY A 124 17.89 -7.02 29.96
C GLY A 124 18.60 -5.75 30.45
N TYR A 125 18.83 -5.58 31.76
CA TYR A 125 19.52 -4.44 32.35
C TYR A 125 20.48 -4.81 33.49
N PHE A 126 20.83 -6.08 33.64
CA PHE A 126 21.66 -6.57 34.72
C PHE A 126 23.16 -6.43 34.42
N ALA A 127 23.90 -5.74 35.29
CA ALA A 127 25.35 -5.88 35.40
C ALA A 127 25.66 -6.39 36.80
N CYS A 128 26.09 -7.66 36.90
CA CYS A 128 26.72 -8.17 38.11
C CYS A 128 28.22 -8.15 37.94
N LEU A 129 28.90 -7.46 38.85
CA LEU A 129 30.35 -7.39 38.87
C LEU A 129 30.87 -7.71 40.26
N HIS A 130 31.82 -8.62 40.30
CA HIS A 130 32.70 -8.79 41.45
C HIS A 130 33.70 -7.63 41.46
N PHE A 131 33.97 -7.08 42.65
CA PHE A 131 34.98 -6.04 42.83
C PHE A 131 35.81 -6.32 44.08
N THR A 132 37.11 -6.05 44.00
CA THR A 132 38.05 -6.20 45.12
C THR A 132 38.57 -4.84 45.59
N GLU A 133 38.71 -3.87 44.68
CA GLU A 133 39.16 -2.51 44.99
C GLU A 133 38.05 -1.44 44.82
N LEU A 134 38.14 -0.35 45.61
CA LEU A 134 37.17 0.75 45.57
C LEU A 134 37.24 1.57 44.28
N ALA A 135 38.42 1.66 43.66
CA ALA A 135 38.59 2.37 42.38
C ALA A 135 37.80 1.66 41.26
N ASP A 136 37.90 0.34 41.21
CA ASP A 136 37.18 -0.49 40.23
C ASP A 136 35.66 -0.37 40.39
N LEU A 137 35.17 -0.34 41.64
CA LEU A 137 33.75 -0.13 41.92
C LEU A 137 33.25 1.22 41.40
N ARG A 138 34.02 2.29 41.61
CA ARG A 138 33.66 3.64 41.14
C ARG A 138 33.55 3.69 39.62
N GLU A 139 34.55 3.17 38.92
CA GLU A 139 34.59 3.17 37.45
C GLU A 139 33.49 2.27 36.85
N ALA A 140 33.28 1.08 37.45
CA ALA A 140 32.22 0.17 37.04
C ALA A 140 30.84 0.82 37.16
N VAL A 141 30.53 1.43 38.31
CA VAL A 141 29.27 2.14 38.54
C VAL A 141 29.05 3.27 37.52
N GLN A 142 30.07 4.09 37.25
CA GLN A 142 29.94 5.17 36.28
C GLN A 142 29.70 4.65 34.86
N ARG A 143 30.49 3.66 34.43
CA ARG A 143 30.36 3.03 33.11
C ARG A 143 29.00 2.39 32.92
N ASP A 144 28.54 1.64 33.92
CA ASP A 144 27.34 0.83 33.80
C ASP A 144 26.08 1.69 33.95
N LEU A 145 26.09 2.75 34.77
CA LEU A 145 25.05 3.78 34.76
C LEU A 145 24.96 4.50 33.40
N LEU A 146 26.08 4.88 32.79
CA LEU A 146 26.08 5.51 31.47
C LEU A 146 25.51 4.56 30.39
N ARG A 147 25.91 3.29 30.39
CA ARG A 147 25.36 2.26 29.48
C ARG A 147 23.86 2.07 29.69
N LEU A 148 23.43 1.91 30.93
CA LEU A 148 22.03 1.69 31.29
C LEU A 148 21.16 2.90 30.93
N VAL A 149 21.61 4.12 31.20
CA VAL A 149 20.90 5.34 30.81
C VAL A 149 20.83 5.49 29.28
N THR A 150 21.91 5.22 28.54
CA THR A 150 21.86 5.23 27.06
C THR A 150 20.92 4.14 26.51
N GLY A 151 20.82 2.98 27.16
CA GLY A 151 19.86 1.92 26.86
C GLY A 151 18.41 2.32 27.15
N ILE A 152 18.15 2.93 28.30
CA ILE A 152 16.83 3.44 28.70
C ILE A 152 16.38 4.57 27.77
N VAL A 153 17.28 5.49 27.39
CA VAL A 153 16.98 6.57 26.44
C VAL A 153 16.72 6.01 25.03
N ARG A 154 17.45 4.98 24.60
CA ARG A 154 17.19 4.29 23.32
C ARG A 154 15.89 3.49 23.30
N GLN A 155 15.53 2.81 24.40
CA GLN A 155 14.27 2.07 24.51
C GLN A 155 13.06 3.01 24.68
N ARG A 156 13.17 4.07 25.49
CA ARG A 156 12.16 5.14 25.54
C ARG A 156 12.03 5.89 24.21
N GLY A 157 13.09 5.94 23.40
CA GLY A 157 13.08 6.48 22.04
C GLY A 157 12.49 5.55 20.97
N ARG A 158 12.18 4.29 21.30
CA ARG A 158 11.43 3.36 20.45
C ARG A 158 10.21 2.86 21.22
N ALA A 159 9.22 3.74 21.40
CA ALA A 159 7.87 3.27 21.64
C ALA A 159 7.53 2.24 20.54
N ALA A 160 7.12 1.03 20.92
CA ALA A 160 6.62 0.07 19.96
C ALA A 160 5.51 0.76 19.16
N ILE A 161 5.64 0.82 17.83
CA ILE A 161 4.64 1.47 16.99
C ILE A 161 3.32 0.73 17.24
N PRO A 162 2.27 1.42 17.73
CA PRO A 162 0.98 0.80 17.95
C PRO A 162 0.49 0.15 16.65
N THR A 163 -0.19 -1.00 16.74
CA THR A 163 -0.71 -1.73 15.58
C THR A 163 -1.46 -0.83 14.57
N PRO A 164 -2.31 0.13 14.98
CA PRO A 164 -3.01 1.03 14.06
C PRO A 164 -2.11 2.01 13.29
N LEU A 165 -0.83 2.13 13.66
CA LEU A 165 0.14 3.06 13.09
C LEU A 165 1.31 2.37 12.37
N ARG A 166 1.27 1.04 12.27
CA ARG A 166 2.42 0.28 11.80
C ARG A 166 2.55 0.36 10.28
N PRO A 167 3.68 0.86 9.75
CA PRO A 167 3.88 0.86 8.31
C PRO A 167 4.01 -0.59 7.79
N PRO A 168 3.37 -0.92 6.65
CA PRO A 168 3.57 -2.20 6.02
C PRO A 168 5.00 -2.32 5.49
N ALA A 169 5.50 -3.55 5.39
CA ALA A 169 6.75 -3.78 4.70
C ALA A 169 6.59 -3.40 3.22
N PRO A 170 7.50 -2.61 2.63
CA PRO A 170 7.44 -2.34 1.20
C PRO A 170 7.63 -3.64 0.41
N PRO A 171 7.07 -3.73 -0.82
CA PRO A 171 7.22 -4.91 -1.65
C PRO A 171 8.68 -5.27 -1.85
N ARG A 172 8.98 -6.59 -1.86
CA ARG A 172 10.35 -7.08 -2.08
C ARG A 172 10.88 -6.70 -3.45
N HIS A 173 10.00 -6.75 -4.46
CA HIS A 173 10.28 -6.33 -5.82
C HIS A 173 9.50 -5.04 -6.07
N PHE A 174 10.20 -3.91 -6.01
CA PHE A 174 9.65 -2.60 -6.32
C PHE A 174 10.37 -2.09 -7.57
N VAL A 175 9.62 -1.88 -8.66
CA VAL A 175 10.17 -1.53 -9.97
C VAL A 175 9.64 -0.17 -10.40
N GLY A 176 10.51 0.61 -11.05
CA GLY A 176 10.16 1.91 -11.57
C GLY A 176 9.94 2.97 -10.48
N ARG A 177 9.15 3.98 -10.83
CA ARG A 177 8.67 5.05 -9.92
C ARG A 177 9.72 6.01 -9.35
N ALA A 178 10.93 6.03 -9.90
CA ALA A 178 12.00 6.92 -9.45
C ALA A 178 11.60 8.41 -9.55
N ALA A 179 10.88 8.79 -10.61
CA ALA A 179 10.37 10.15 -10.79
C ALA A 179 9.35 10.52 -9.71
N GLN A 180 8.40 9.63 -9.41
CA GLN A 180 7.38 9.82 -8.38
C GLN A 180 8.01 9.90 -6.99
N ILE A 181 9.02 9.07 -6.67
CA ILE A 181 9.74 9.14 -5.40
C ILE A 181 10.48 10.47 -5.25
N LYS A 182 11.16 10.92 -6.31
CA LYS A 182 11.86 12.22 -6.32
C LYS A 182 10.87 13.37 -6.10
N GLU A 183 9.70 13.29 -6.73
CA GLU A 183 8.63 14.26 -6.56
C GLU A 183 8.06 14.25 -5.14
N LEU A 184 7.77 13.06 -4.59
CA LEU A 184 7.32 12.92 -3.20
C LEU A 184 8.34 13.47 -2.21
N ARG A 185 9.64 13.18 -2.38
CA ARG A 185 10.70 13.76 -1.56
C ARG A 185 10.64 15.28 -1.61
N ARG A 186 10.54 15.88 -2.81
CA ARG A 186 10.44 17.34 -2.98
C ARG A 186 9.22 17.93 -2.27
N MET A 187 8.05 17.28 -2.38
CA MET A 187 6.80 17.76 -1.79
C MET A 187 6.75 17.61 -0.27
N LEU A 188 7.34 16.54 0.27
CA LEU A 188 7.32 16.23 1.70
C LEU A 188 8.47 16.92 2.45
N SER A 189 9.55 17.29 1.75
CA SER A 189 10.66 18.07 2.30
C SER A 189 10.17 19.41 2.87
N GLY A 190 10.44 19.66 4.16
CA GLY A 190 10.05 20.91 4.82
C GLY A 190 8.64 20.93 5.41
N GLY A 191 7.98 19.77 5.56
CA GLY A 191 6.68 19.66 6.23
C GLY A 191 5.47 19.88 5.31
N GLY A 192 5.61 19.55 4.02
CA GLY A 192 4.51 19.64 3.05
C GLY A 192 3.56 18.44 3.11
N THR A 193 2.38 18.61 2.51
CA THR A 193 1.37 17.55 2.32
C THR A 193 1.40 17.09 0.86
N ALA A 194 1.50 15.78 0.62
CA ALA A 194 1.43 15.19 -0.71
C ALA A 194 0.33 14.12 -0.78
N VAL A 195 -0.31 13.99 -1.96
CA VAL A 195 -1.30 12.94 -2.22
C VAL A 195 -0.82 12.04 -3.34
N ILE A 196 -0.67 10.74 -3.06
CA ILE A 196 -0.55 9.73 -4.12
C ILE A 196 -1.96 9.40 -4.59
N SER A 197 -2.29 9.93 -5.76
CA SER A 197 -3.51 9.61 -6.49
C SER A 197 -3.12 9.33 -7.93
N GLY A 198 -3.90 8.59 -8.70
CA GLY A 198 -3.58 8.44 -10.13
C GLY A 198 -3.52 9.77 -10.90
N ALA A 199 -4.13 10.84 -10.36
CA ALA A 199 -4.65 11.98 -11.09
C ALA A 199 -3.66 13.07 -11.58
N VAL A 200 -2.38 12.78 -11.83
CA VAL A 200 -1.44 13.82 -12.37
C VAL A 200 -0.95 13.56 -13.79
N ALA A 201 -1.41 12.49 -14.41
CA ALA A 201 -1.38 12.36 -15.87
C ALA A 201 -2.47 11.37 -16.29
N LYS A 202 -3.63 11.87 -16.76
CA LYS A 202 -4.67 11.12 -17.48
C LYS A 202 -5.19 9.78 -16.90
N LEU A 203 -4.85 9.37 -15.67
CA LEU A 203 -5.24 8.05 -15.13
C LEU A 203 -5.77 8.18 -13.70
N VAL A 204 -7.07 8.12 -13.47
CA VAL A 204 -7.61 8.11 -12.09
C VAL A 204 -7.27 6.77 -11.42
N GLY A 205 -7.00 6.82 -10.12
CA GLY A 205 -6.25 5.80 -9.40
C GLY A 205 -7.03 4.52 -9.13
N MET A 206 -7.16 3.66 -10.14
CA MET A 206 -7.75 2.32 -10.03
C MET A 206 -7.11 1.52 -8.89
N GLY A 207 -7.89 0.59 -8.34
CA GLY A 207 -7.37 -0.51 -7.54
C GLY A 207 -6.16 -1.18 -8.18
N GLY A 208 -5.13 -1.53 -7.41
CA GLY A 208 -3.97 -2.29 -7.93
C GLY A 208 -2.85 -1.52 -8.64
N LEU A 209 -2.92 -0.19 -8.76
CA LEU A 209 -1.81 0.63 -9.32
C LEU A 209 -0.55 0.73 -8.42
N GLY A 210 -0.62 0.23 -7.19
CA GLY A 210 0.51 0.29 -6.25
C GLY A 210 0.63 1.59 -5.48
N LYS A 211 -0.46 2.35 -5.24
CA LYS A 211 -0.45 3.57 -4.42
C LYS A 211 0.09 3.31 -3.00
N THR A 212 -0.44 2.27 -2.35
CA THR A 212 0.02 1.78 -1.04
C THR A 212 1.48 1.31 -1.10
N ALA A 213 1.88 0.60 -2.15
CA ALA A 213 3.27 0.17 -2.34
C ALA A 213 4.25 1.34 -2.49
N LEU A 214 3.90 2.36 -3.29
CA LEU A 214 4.68 3.58 -3.45
C LEU A 214 4.76 4.36 -2.13
N ALA A 215 3.65 4.48 -1.40
CA ALA A 215 3.64 5.12 -0.10
C ALA A 215 4.53 4.40 0.91
N ALA A 216 4.47 3.07 0.97
CA ALA A 216 5.32 2.26 1.86
C ALA A 216 6.80 2.37 1.49
N TYR A 217 7.12 2.37 0.19
CA TYR A 217 8.47 2.57 -0.30
C TYR A 217 8.98 3.99 0.05
N ALA A 218 8.21 5.04 -0.27
CA ALA A 218 8.56 6.42 0.06
C ALA A 218 8.71 6.64 1.57
N ALA A 219 7.82 6.07 2.38
CA ALA A 219 7.91 6.09 3.84
C ALA A 219 9.23 5.50 4.35
N ARG A 220 9.68 4.36 3.78
CA ARG A 220 10.97 3.77 4.12
C ARG A 220 12.14 4.64 3.67
N GLU A 221 12.14 5.09 2.42
CA GLU A 221 13.24 5.88 1.84
C GLU A 221 13.41 7.25 2.49
N LEU A 222 12.33 7.84 3.00
CA LEU A 222 12.33 9.15 3.65
C LEU A 222 12.41 9.06 5.18
N ALA A 223 12.43 7.86 5.76
CA ALA A 223 12.38 7.66 7.21
C ALA A 223 13.45 8.45 7.97
N THR A 224 14.66 8.60 7.40
CA THR A 224 15.75 9.36 8.02
C THR A 224 15.50 10.88 8.06
N GLU A 225 14.60 11.40 7.23
CA GLU A 225 14.23 12.82 7.20
C GLU A 225 13.20 13.18 8.29
N PHE A 226 12.55 12.16 8.86
CA PHE A 226 11.50 12.24 9.88
C PHE A 226 11.92 11.54 11.19
N PRO A 227 12.79 12.17 12.01
CA PRO A 227 13.36 11.56 13.20
C PRO A 227 12.34 11.28 14.31
N ASP A 228 11.19 11.97 14.31
CA ASP A 228 10.12 11.74 15.28
C ASP A 228 9.19 10.58 14.88
N GLY A 229 9.43 9.94 13.74
CA GLY A 229 8.78 8.69 13.35
C GLY A 229 7.97 8.76 12.06
N VAL A 230 7.63 7.58 11.55
CA VAL A 230 6.72 7.37 10.42
C VAL A 230 5.51 6.62 10.93
N LEU A 231 4.34 7.26 10.87
CA LEU A 231 3.08 6.76 11.40
C LEU A 231 2.16 6.42 10.24
N TRP A 232 1.71 5.17 10.14
CA TRP A 232 0.90 4.69 9.03
C TRP A 232 -0.49 4.29 9.49
N ALA A 233 -1.50 5.06 9.09
CA ALA A 233 -2.90 4.78 9.41
C ALA A 233 -3.64 4.23 8.18
N GLU A 234 -4.18 3.02 8.30
CA GLU A 234 -5.09 2.43 7.31
C GLU A 234 -6.53 2.88 7.59
N LEU A 235 -6.98 3.93 6.89
CA LEU A 235 -8.25 4.61 7.18
C LEU A 235 -9.50 3.74 6.97
N HIS A 236 -9.38 2.67 6.18
CA HIS A 236 -10.47 1.74 5.91
C HIS A 236 -10.56 0.58 6.91
N ARG A 237 -9.54 0.35 7.73
CA ARG A 237 -9.49 -0.76 8.71
C ARG A 237 -9.60 -0.32 10.16
N SER A 238 -9.45 0.96 10.43
CA SER A 238 -9.42 1.50 11.80
C SER A 238 -10.30 2.72 11.91
N SER A 239 -10.96 2.87 13.07
CA SER A 239 -11.71 4.08 13.34
C SER A 239 -10.76 5.27 13.52
N ILE A 240 -11.23 6.47 13.20
CA ILE A 240 -10.46 7.70 13.41
C ILE A 240 -10.09 7.88 14.89
N ASP A 241 -10.97 7.50 15.80
CA ASP A 241 -10.72 7.58 17.24
C ASP A 241 -9.57 6.67 17.68
N ASP A 242 -9.48 5.46 17.14
CA ASP A 242 -8.38 4.53 17.43
C ASP A 242 -7.06 5.05 16.88
N ILE A 243 -7.08 5.62 15.67
CA ILE A 243 -5.90 6.23 15.04
C ILE A 243 -5.41 7.41 15.88
N LEU A 244 -6.30 8.32 16.28
CA LEU A 244 -5.94 9.47 17.14
C LEU A 244 -5.37 9.01 18.48
N THR A 245 -5.98 7.99 19.10
CA THR A 245 -5.51 7.40 20.36
C THR A 245 -4.15 6.75 20.21
N ALA A 246 -3.91 6.04 19.10
CA ALA A 246 -2.62 5.44 18.80
C ALA A 246 -1.53 6.50 18.58
N ILE A 247 -1.84 7.62 17.90
CA ILE A 247 -0.87 8.71 17.68
C ILE A 247 -0.53 9.36 19.02
N ALA A 248 -1.54 9.66 19.84
CA ALA A 248 -1.33 10.21 21.16
C ALA A 248 -0.49 9.27 22.04
N GLY A 249 -0.81 7.97 22.06
CA GLY A 249 -0.05 6.96 22.80
C GLY A 249 1.40 6.84 22.34
N PHE A 250 1.66 6.92 21.02
CA PHE A 250 3.01 6.91 20.46
C PHE A 250 3.86 8.09 20.96
N TYR A 251 3.23 9.25 21.18
CA TYR A 251 3.89 10.44 21.76
C TYR A 251 3.66 10.61 23.26
N HIS A 252 3.17 9.58 23.95
CA HIS A 252 2.90 9.59 25.39
C HIS A 252 1.93 10.68 25.87
N LEU A 253 0.95 11.02 25.03
CA LEU A 253 -0.15 11.91 25.36
C LEU A 253 -1.37 11.11 25.83
N ASP A 254 -1.94 11.50 26.98
CA ASP A 254 -3.19 10.92 27.49
C ASP A 254 -4.41 11.68 26.94
N LEU A 255 -5.27 10.97 26.22
CA LEU A 255 -6.53 11.50 25.68
C LEU A 255 -7.76 11.15 26.54
N SER A 256 -7.58 10.50 27.70
CA SER A 256 -8.69 10.09 28.58
C SER A 256 -9.61 11.23 29.00
N ARG A 257 -9.07 12.45 29.04
CA ARG A 257 -9.77 13.68 29.41
C ARG A 257 -10.41 14.42 28.22
N CYS A 258 -10.25 13.92 27.00
CA CYS A 258 -10.85 14.51 25.81
C CYS A 258 -12.28 13.94 25.62
N PRO A 259 -13.34 14.76 25.75
CA PRO A 259 -14.72 14.28 25.76
C PRO A 259 -15.23 13.83 24.38
N ASP A 260 -14.62 14.31 23.30
CA ASP A 260 -15.05 14.05 21.92
C ASP A 260 -13.87 13.95 20.93
N ARG A 261 -14.18 13.49 19.71
CA ARG A 261 -13.22 13.36 18.61
C ARG A 261 -12.54 14.68 18.26
N ALA A 262 -13.27 15.79 18.29
CA ALA A 262 -12.73 17.09 17.92
C ALA A 262 -11.62 17.53 18.89
N THR A 263 -11.82 17.30 20.19
CA THR A 263 -10.86 17.58 21.25
C THR A 263 -9.65 16.63 21.16
N LYS A 264 -9.87 15.33 20.92
CA LYS A 264 -8.79 14.36 20.67
C LYS A 264 -7.93 14.79 19.48
N ALA A 265 -8.56 15.15 18.36
CA ALA A 265 -7.87 15.60 17.16
C ALA A 265 -7.06 16.88 17.41
N THR A 266 -7.61 17.81 18.20
CA THR A 266 -6.92 19.05 18.58
C THR A 266 -5.67 18.77 19.41
N ALA A 267 -5.76 17.88 20.39
CA ALA A 267 -4.62 17.49 21.23
C ALA A 267 -3.53 16.77 20.41
N VAL A 268 -3.92 15.87 19.50
CA VAL A 268 -3.00 15.20 18.57
C VAL A 268 -2.30 16.19 17.65
N ARG A 269 -3.03 17.15 17.07
CA ARG A 269 -2.44 18.19 16.21
C ARG A 269 -1.43 19.05 16.97
N ALA A 270 -1.76 19.48 18.20
CA ALA A 270 -0.86 20.27 19.04
C ALA A 270 0.46 19.54 19.33
N VAL A 271 0.44 18.21 19.51
CA VAL A 271 1.67 17.43 19.64
C VAL A 271 2.43 17.36 18.32
N LEU A 272 1.77 17.06 17.21
CA LEU A 272 2.38 16.96 15.88
C LEU A 272 3.04 18.27 15.41
N GLU A 273 2.51 19.43 15.80
CA GLU A 273 3.11 20.75 15.53
C GLU A 273 4.56 20.87 16.03
N THR A 274 4.90 20.15 17.11
CA THR A 274 6.24 20.14 17.70
C THR A 274 7.19 19.10 17.10
N LYS A 275 6.70 18.24 16.20
CA LYS A 275 7.41 17.06 15.69
C LYS A 275 7.82 17.20 14.23
N ARG A 276 8.78 16.36 13.84
CA ARG A 276 9.20 16.06 12.47
C ARG A 276 8.86 14.60 12.15
N ALA A 277 7.58 14.35 11.94
CA ALA A 277 7.05 13.03 11.63
C ALA A 277 6.43 12.98 10.22
N LEU A 278 6.38 11.78 9.64
CA LEU A 278 5.62 11.50 8.43
C LEU A 278 4.35 10.74 8.81
N LEU A 279 3.19 11.34 8.55
CA LEU A 279 1.90 10.69 8.71
C LEU A 279 1.43 10.17 7.36
N VAL A 280 1.30 8.86 7.20
CA VAL A 280 0.73 8.23 6.02
C VAL A 280 -0.72 7.85 6.30
N LEU A 281 -1.65 8.39 5.52
CA LEU A 281 -3.08 8.09 5.58
C LEU A 281 -3.44 7.26 4.36
N ASP A 282 -3.50 5.94 4.53
CA ASP A 282 -3.70 4.99 3.43
C ASP A 282 -5.18 4.70 3.18
N ASN A 283 -5.57 4.75 1.90
CA ASN A 283 -6.89 4.45 1.38
C ASN A 283 -8.00 5.36 1.94
N ALA A 284 -7.82 6.68 1.86
CA ALA A 284 -8.86 7.65 2.22
C ALA A 284 -10.06 7.57 1.26
N GLN A 285 -11.27 7.51 1.81
CA GLN A 285 -12.53 7.34 1.07
C GLN A 285 -13.53 8.48 1.30
N HIS A 286 -13.40 9.22 2.40
CA HIS A 286 -14.33 10.27 2.82
C HIS A 286 -13.59 11.48 3.41
N ASN A 287 -14.24 12.66 3.37
CA ASN A 287 -13.62 13.90 3.88
C ASN A 287 -13.49 13.91 5.41
N ASP A 288 -14.45 13.32 6.13
CA ASP A 288 -14.47 13.20 7.59
C ASP A 288 -13.29 12.37 8.15
N GLN A 289 -12.71 11.48 7.33
CA GLN A 289 -11.49 10.75 7.66
C GLN A 289 -10.24 11.65 7.65
N LEU A 290 -10.26 12.74 6.89
CA LEU A 290 -9.11 13.62 6.66
C LEU A 290 -9.17 14.92 7.48
N GLU A 291 -10.37 15.44 7.74
CA GLU A 291 -10.62 16.64 8.56
C GLU A 291 -9.86 16.66 9.91
N PRO A 292 -9.78 15.56 10.69
CA PRO A 292 -9.10 15.54 11.98
C PRO A 292 -7.60 15.89 11.91
N PHE A 293 -6.94 15.59 10.78
CA PHE A 293 -5.49 15.73 10.64
C PHE A 293 -5.06 17.09 10.10
N GLN A 294 -6.01 17.94 9.66
CA GLN A 294 -5.77 19.26 9.08
C GLN A 294 -4.55 19.29 8.14
N MET A 295 -4.80 18.99 6.87
CA MET A 295 -3.81 18.90 5.81
C MET A 295 -2.98 20.21 5.70
N GLY A 296 -1.79 20.24 6.31
CA GLY A 296 -0.85 21.38 6.26
C GLY A 296 -0.60 22.17 7.55
N ALA A 297 -0.87 21.63 8.75
CA ALA A 297 -0.83 22.42 10.01
C ALA A 297 0.43 22.24 10.90
N GLY A 298 1.62 21.99 10.37
CA GLY A 298 2.84 22.05 11.18
C GLY A 298 4.09 22.27 10.33
N ALA A 299 4.94 23.23 10.69
CA ALA A 299 6.11 23.66 9.90
C ALA A 299 7.19 22.57 9.67
N ARG A 300 6.94 21.32 10.07
CA ARG A 300 7.91 20.24 10.23
C ARG A 300 7.36 18.81 10.06
N CYS A 301 6.05 18.58 10.18
CA CYS A 301 5.43 17.27 9.91
C CYS A 301 4.93 17.19 8.47
N ALA A 302 5.15 16.06 7.81
CA ALA A 302 4.66 15.82 6.46
C ALA A 302 3.49 14.84 6.48
N VAL A 303 2.54 15.01 5.56
CA VAL A 303 1.38 14.13 5.44
C VAL A 303 1.34 13.55 4.03
N LEU A 304 1.28 12.23 3.94
CA LEU A 304 1.16 11.49 2.70
C LEU A 304 -0.19 10.78 2.66
N VAL A 305 -1.05 11.11 1.71
CA VAL A 305 -2.36 10.45 1.59
C VAL A 305 -2.41 9.60 0.34
N THR A 306 -2.90 8.37 0.47
CA THR A 306 -3.30 7.58 -0.69
C THR A 306 -4.81 7.55 -0.78
N THR A 307 -5.33 7.69 -2.00
CA THR A 307 -6.77 7.61 -2.23
C THR A 307 -7.07 7.12 -3.64
N ARG A 308 -8.24 6.50 -3.78
CA ARG A 308 -8.82 6.13 -5.09
C ARG A 308 -9.70 7.25 -5.64
N ARG A 309 -10.11 8.19 -4.79
CA ARG A 309 -11.02 9.29 -5.11
C ARG A 309 -10.26 10.55 -5.47
N ASP A 310 -10.73 11.27 -6.47
CA ASP A 310 -10.22 12.58 -6.86
C ASP A 310 -11.11 13.73 -6.39
N ASP A 311 -12.33 13.45 -5.92
CA ASP A 311 -13.37 14.41 -5.53
C ASP A 311 -13.36 14.84 -4.04
N LEU A 312 -12.42 14.33 -3.24
CA LEU A 312 -12.30 14.68 -1.82
C LEU A 312 -11.93 16.16 -1.65
N ALA A 313 -12.84 16.94 -1.08
CA ALA A 313 -12.71 18.38 -0.84
C ALA A 313 -11.48 18.73 0.00
N ALA A 314 -11.16 17.91 1.01
CA ALA A 314 -9.98 18.08 1.86
C ALA A 314 -8.65 18.02 1.09
N LEU A 315 -8.64 17.48 -0.13
CA LEU A 315 -7.46 17.31 -0.97
C LEU A 315 -7.39 18.28 -2.16
N ARG A 316 -8.34 19.22 -2.30
CA ARG A 316 -8.44 20.11 -3.48
C ARG A 316 -7.21 20.98 -3.72
N HIS A 317 -6.56 21.45 -2.65
CA HIS A 317 -5.40 22.34 -2.73
C HIS A 317 -4.07 21.63 -2.42
N VAL A 318 -4.09 20.30 -2.35
CA VAL A 318 -2.89 19.51 -2.02
C VAL A 318 -2.20 19.08 -3.32
N GLN A 319 -0.87 19.14 -3.33
CA GLN A 319 -0.11 18.65 -4.48
C GLN A 319 -0.30 17.15 -4.65
N ARG A 320 -0.57 16.73 -5.89
CA ARG A 320 -0.80 15.33 -6.23
C ARG A 320 0.44 14.78 -6.94
N VAL A 321 0.70 13.49 -6.75
CA VAL A 321 1.68 12.71 -7.51
C VAL A 321 0.92 11.63 -8.25
N GLY A 322 0.91 11.73 -9.58
CA GLY A 322 0.22 10.83 -10.49
C GLY A 322 0.93 9.49 -10.57
N LEU A 323 0.16 8.41 -10.45
CA LEU A 323 0.68 7.05 -10.56
C LEU A 323 0.16 6.39 -11.85
N PRO A 324 0.97 6.38 -12.93
CA PRO A 324 0.55 5.74 -14.17
C PRO A 324 0.57 4.21 -14.06
N LEU A 325 0.05 3.50 -15.06
CA LEU A 325 0.36 2.08 -15.25
C LEU A 325 1.88 1.86 -15.37
N LEU A 326 2.34 0.62 -15.27
CA LEU A 326 3.73 0.32 -15.58
C LEU A 326 3.95 0.51 -17.08
N SER A 327 5.10 1.03 -17.46
CA SER A 327 5.58 0.87 -18.84
C SER A 327 5.84 -0.61 -19.14
N GLU A 328 5.88 -0.98 -20.41
CA GLU A 328 6.21 -2.34 -20.86
C GLU A 328 7.51 -2.84 -20.20
N SER A 329 8.55 -2.00 -20.19
CA SER A 329 9.84 -2.32 -19.56
C SER A 329 9.74 -2.56 -18.05
N GLU A 330 9.02 -1.70 -17.32
CA GLU A 330 8.85 -1.83 -15.86
C GLU A 330 8.00 -3.07 -15.50
N ALA A 331 6.98 -3.37 -16.30
CA ALA A 331 6.14 -4.54 -16.11
C ALA A 331 6.91 -5.84 -16.36
N LEU A 332 7.76 -5.86 -17.39
CA LEU A 332 8.64 -6.98 -17.69
C LEU A 332 9.69 -7.19 -16.61
N ASP A 333 10.26 -6.12 -16.07
CA ASP A 333 11.22 -6.20 -14.97
C ASP A 333 10.58 -6.68 -13.66
N LEU A 334 9.33 -6.28 -13.38
CA LEU A 334 8.57 -6.82 -12.25
C LEU A 334 8.31 -8.32 -12.41
N LEU A 335 7.87 -8.75 -13.60
CA LEU A 335 7.67 -10.15 -13.94
C LEU A 335 8.97 -10.97 -13.78
N ARG A 336 10.10 -10.46 -14.31
CA ARG A 336 11.43 -11.08 -14.17
C ARG A 336 11.88 -11.19 -12.71
N GLY A 337 11.66 -10.14 -11.92
CA GLY A 337 12.04 -10.08 -10.52
C GLY A 337 11.37 -11.15 -9.68
N ILE A 338 10.08 -11.41 -9.92
CA ILE A 338 9.26 -12.33 -9.13
C ILE A 338 9.25 -13.75 -9.73
N ALA A 339 8.96 -13.91 -11.02
CA ALA A 339 8.83 -15.22 -11.68
C ALA A 339 10.19 -15.84 -12.07
N GLY A 340 11.25 -15.03 -12.12
CA GLY A 340 12.61 -15.43 -12.44
C GLY A 340 13.04 -15.08 -13.87
N LYS A 341 14.16 -14.36 -13.97
CA LYS A 341 14.73 -13.83 -15.23
C LYS A 341 14.84 -14.89 -16.35
N LYS A 342 15.45 -16.04 -16.06
CA LYS A 342 15.67 -17.11 -17.06
C LYS A 342 14.39 -17.63 -17.71
N ARG A 343 13.27 -17.65 -16.96
CA ARG A 343 11.98 -18.13 -17.47
C ARG A 343 11.38 -17.13 -18.44
N VAL A 344 11.43 -15.85 -18.09
CA VAL A 344 10.90 -14.77 -18.94
C VAL A 344 11.71 -14.63 -20.23
N GLU A 345 13.04 -14.76 -20.14
CA GLU A 345 13.92 -14.69 -21.32
C GLU A 345 13.79 -15.91 -22.25
N ALA A 346 13.18 -17.00 -21.80
CA ALA A 346 12.95 -18.18 -22.65
C ALA A 346 11.71 -18.03 -23.55
N GLU A 347 10.75 -17.19 -23.19
CA GLU A 347 9.51 -16.94 -23.94
C GLU A 347 9.17 -15.42 -23.91
N PRO A 348 10.01 -14.55 -24.51
CA PRO A 348 9.86 -13.10 -24.37
C PRO A 348 8.57 -12.57 -25.03
N GLU A 349 8.20 -13.07 -26.21
CA GLU A 349 6.98 -12.63 -26.90
C GLU A 349 5.73 -13.00 -26.09
N VAL A 350 5.73 -14.19 -25.46
CA VAL A 350 4.62 -14.64 -24.62
C VAL A 350 4.53 -13.82 -23.33
N ALA A 351 5.67 -13.38 -22.78
CA ALA A 351 5.67 -12.47 -21.64
C ALA A 351 5.01 -11.13 -22.01
N GLU A 352 5.35 -10.57 -23.17
CA GLU A 352 4.74 -9.33 -23.68
C GLU A 352 3.22 -9.49 -23.89
N GLU A 353 2.79 -10.60 -24.49
CA GLU A 353 1.36 -10.93 -24.66
C GLU A 353 0.62 -10.96 -23.31
N ILE A 354 1.20 -11.60 -22.29
CA ILE A 354 0.61 -11.67 -20.94
C ILE A 354 0.48 -10.27 -20.32
N LEU A 355 1.54 -9.45 -20.41
CA LEU A 355 1.56 -8.11 -19.83
C LEU A 355 0.54 -7.18 -20.49
N ALA A 356 0.39 -7.29 -21.81
CA ALA A 356 -0.63 -6.58 -22.57
C ALA A 356 -2.05 -7.00 -22.16
N VAL A 357 -2.30 -8.30 -21.99
CA VAL A 357 -3.60 -8.84 -21.56
C VAL A 357 -4.00 -8.33 -20.17
N VAL A 358 -3.05 -8.25 -19.23
CA VAL A 358 -3.32 -7.71 -17.89
C VAL A 358 -3.27 -6.18 -17.83
N GLY A 359 -3.08 -5.51 -18.97
CA GLY A 359 -3.09 -4.05 -19.09
C GLY A 359 -1.96 -3.35 -18.32
N TYR A 360 -0.84 -4.03 -18.07
CA TYR A 360 0.31 -3.49 -17.32
C TYR A 360 -0.03 -2.99 -15.89
N LEU A 361 -1.10 -3.51 -15.29
CA LEU A 361 -1.50 -3.22 -13.92
C LEU A 361 -0.53 -3.90 -12.93
N PRO A 362 0.20 -3.16 -12.05
CA PRO A 362 1.16 -3.75 -11.11
C PRO A 362 0.62 -4.94 -10.31
N LEU A 363 -0.60 -4.83 -9.75
CA LEU A 363 -1.22 -5.91 -8.99
C LEU A 363 -1.43 -7.17 -9.83
N ALA A 364 -1.90 -7.03 -11.06
CA ALA A 364 -2.12 -8.19 -11.93
C ALA A 364 -0.79 -8.83 -12.35
N VAL A 365 0.23 -8.02 -12.65
CA VAL A 365 1.58 -8.51 -12.95
C VAL A 365 2.18 -9.25 -11.76
N ASP A 366 2.06 -8.70 -10.54
CA ASP A 366 2.52 -9.36 -9.31
C ASP A 366 1.84 -10.71 -9.09
N ILE A 367 0.52 -10.78 -9.29
CA ILE A 367 -0.23 -12.03 -9.14
C ILE A 367 0.21 -13.08 -10.16
N VAL A 368 0.28 -12.71 -11.43
CA VAL A 368 0.76 -13.60 -12.50
C VAL A 368 2.17 -14.10 -12.18
N ALA A 369 3.06 -13.20 -11.81
CA ALA A 369 4.45 -13.55 -11.53
C ALA A 369 4.57 -14.44 -10.28
N SER A 370 3.79 -14.16 -9.24
CA SER A 370 3.72 -14.99 -8.03
C SER A 370 3.19 -16.38 -8.32
N ARG A 371 2.13 -16.50 -9.14
CA ARG A 371 1.59 -17.82 -9.54
C ARG A 371 2.59 -18.64 -10.34
N LEU A 372 3.36 -18.00 -11.24
CA LEU A 372 4.44 -18.65 -11.98
C LEU A 372 5.59 -19.08 -11.06
N ARG A 373 5.99 -18.23 -10.11
CA ARG A 373 7.01 -18.56 -9.11
C ARG A 373 6.60 -19.77 -8.28
N ASP A 374 5.37 -19.78 -7.80
CA ASP A 374 4.84 -20.81 -6.90
C ASP A 374 4.51 -22.12 -7.64
N ARG A 375 4.47 -22.11 -8.99
CA ARG A 375 4.25 -23.29 -9.84
C ARG A 375 5.38 -23.48 -10.84
N PRO A 376 6.52 -24.07 -10.44
CA PRO A 376 7.71 -24.13 -11.30
C PRO A 376 7.55 -24.89 -12.62
N LYS A 377 6.54 -25.76 -12.72
CA LYS A 377 6.23 -26.54 -13.94
C LYS A 377 5.40 -25.77 -14.97
N TRP A 378 4.86 -24.62 -14.62
CA TRP A 378 4.07 -23.80 -15.55
C TRP A 378 5.00 -22.94 -16.42
N SER A 379 4.79 -23.01 -17.74
CA SER A 379 5.43 -22.12 -18.71
C SER A 379 4.65 -20.81 -18.84
N LEU A 380 5.24 -19.82 -19.51
CA LEU A 380 4.51 -18.59 -19.83
C LEU A 380 3.36 -18.89 -20.80
N GLY A 381 3.57 -19.78 -21.78
CA GLY A 381 2.50 -20.19 -22.70
C GLY A 381 1.27 -20.79 -22.01
N GLU A 382 1.44 -21.56 -20.93
CA GLU A 382 0.32 -22.08 -20.14
C GLU A 382 -0.42 -20.97 -19.39
N MET A 383 0.32 -20.02 -18.80
CA MET A 383 -0.30 -18.86 -18.14
C MET A 383 -1.09 -18.00 -19.13
N ARG A 384 -0.53 -17.74 -20.32
CA ARG A 384 -1.22 -17.01 -21.38
C ARG A 384 -2.53 -17.70 -21.79
N ARG A 385 -2.51 -19.03 -21.98
CA ARG A 385 -3.74 -19.79 -22.32
C ARG A 385 -4.83 -19.62 -21.27
N ARG A 386 -4.47 -19.57 -19.99
CA ARG A 386 -5.43 -19.37 -18.89
C ARG A 386 -6.01 -17.95 -18.86
N LEU A 387 -5.20 -16.95 -19.18
CA LEU A 387 -5.61 -15.55 -19.25
C LEU A 387 -6.36 -15.19 -20.56
N ALA A 388 -6.43 -16.10 -21.52
CA ALA A 388 -7.06 -15.86 -22.82
C ALA A 388 -8.58 -15.58 -22.69
N ASP A 389 -9.27 -16.35 -21.85
CA ASP A 389 -10.70 -16.17 -21.58
C ASP A 389 -10.92 -15.04 -20.57
N SER A 390 -11.70 -14.01 -20.93
CA SER A 390 -11.92 -12.83 -20.08
C SER A 390 -12.64 -13.13 -18.77
N LYS A 391 -13.56 -14.10 -18.73
CA LYS A 391 -14.27 -14.48 -17.50
C LYS A 391 -13.32 -15.18 -16.54
N ARG A 392 -12.53 -16.13 -17.04
CA ARG A 392 -11.55 -16.88 -16.24
C ARG A 392 -10.32 -16.05 -15.87
N ARG A 393 -10.01 -15.00 -16.66
CA ARG A 393 -8.88 -14.11 -16.42
C ARG A 393 -8.93 -13.49 -15.03
N LEU A 394 -10.09 -13.00 -14.60
CA LEU A 394 -10.22 -12.41 -13.26
C LEU A 394 -10.03 -13.44 -12.15
N GLU A 395 -10.54 -14.65 -12.32
CA GLU A 395 -10.34 -15.78 -11.37
C GLU A 395 -8.86 -16.18 -11.26
N GLU A 396 -8.11 -16.16 -12.37
CA GLU A 396 -6.68 -16.43 -12.37
C GLU A 396 -5.86 -15.30 -11.73
N LEU A 397 -6.43 -14.09 -11.65
CA LEU A 397 -5.86 -12.90 -11.02
C LEU A 397 -6.27 -12.73 -9.55
N GLU A 398 -6.45 -13.86 -8.87
CA GLU A 398 -6.70 -13.98 -7.43
C GLU A 398 -5.71 -14.96 -6.78
N ILE A 399 -5.31 -14.65 -5.55
CA ILE A 399 -4.45 -15.47 -4.67
C ILE A 399 -5.13 -15.55 -3.30
N GLY A 400 -5.72 -16.70 -3.00
CA GLY A 400 -6.51 -16.87 -1.77
C GLY A 400 -7.78 -16.02 -1.79
N GLU A 401 -8.34 -15.78 -0.61
CA GLU A 401 -9.63 -15.07 -0.45
C GLU A 401 -9.47 -13.55 -0.30
N ASP A 402 -8.27 -13.05 0.02
CA ASP A 402 -8.05 -11.65 0.42
C ASP A 402 -7.16 -10.83 -0.54
N TYR A 403 -6.63 -11.45 -1.60
CA TYR A 403 -5.69 -10.78 -2.51
C TYR A 403 -6.03 -11.04 -3.97
N GLY A 404 -6.53 -10.02 -4.67
CA GLY A 404 -6.94 -10.18 -6.06
C GLY A 404 -7.30 -8.87 -6.73
N VAL A 405 -7.30 -8.89 -8.07
CA VAL A 405 -7.72 -7.74 -8.88
C VAL A 405 -9.22 -7.46 -8.66
N ARG A 406 -10.06 -8.51 -8.65
CA ARG A 406 -11.51 -8.41 -8.46
C ARG A 406 -11.86 -7.73 -7.13
N LEU A 407 -11.31 -8.23 -6.02
CA LEU A 407 -11.47 -7.64 -4.68
C LEU A 407 -11.10 -6.14 -4.66
N SER A 408 -10.06 -5.78 -5.42
CA SER A 408 -9.67 -4.38 -5.53
C SER A 408 -10.68 -3.52 -6.31
N PHE A 409 -11.44 -4.09 -7.24
CA PHE A 409 -12.49 -3.41 -8.00
C PHE A 409 -13.82 -3.38 -7.25
N ASP A 410 -14.17 -4.46 -6.52
CA ASP A 410 -15.40 -4.57 -5.73
C ASP A 410 -15.57 -3.38 -4.79
N MET A 411 -14.49 -2.95 -4.11
CA MET A 411 -14.51 -1.78 -3.24
C MET A 411 -14.96 -0.47 -3.92
N SER A 412 -14.65 -0.29 -5.21
CA SER A 412 -15.11 0.87 -5.98
C SER A 412 -16.52 0.66 -6.55
N TYR A 413 -16.84 -0.57 -6.94
CA TYR A 413 -18.12 -0.96 -7.53
C TYR A 413 -19.28 -0.93 -6.51
N GLU A 414 -19.02 -1.34 -5.27
CA GLU A 414 -20.00 -1.30 -4.16
C GLU A 414 -20.41 0.13 -3.77
N ALA A 415 -19.59 1.14 -4.13
CA ALA A 415 -19.90 2.54 -3.91
C ALA A 415 -20.85 3.15 -4.97
N LEU A 416 -21.17 2.39 -6.02
CA LEU A 416 -22.13 2.76 -7.05
C LEU A 416 -23.56 2.47 -6.61
N ARG A 417 -24.49 3.31 -7.08
CA ARG A 417 -25.92 3.02 -7.00
C ARG A 417 -26.30 1.91 -7.99
N PRO A 418 -27.39 1.16 -7.76
CA PRO A 418 -27.80 0.08 -8.65
C PRO A 418 -27.89 0.50 -10.12
N GLU A 419 -28.42 1.68 -10.43
CA GLU A 419 -28.53 2.17 -11.82
C GLU A 419 -27.14 2.45 -12.43
N GLU A 420 -26.21 2.98 -11.64
CA GLU A 420 -24.83 3.24 -12.06
C GLU A 420 -24.05 1.93 -12.28
N GLN A 421 -24.34 0.89 -11.50
CA GLN A 421 -23.78 -0.45 -11.68
C GLN A 421 -24.22 -1.07 -13.01
N HIS A 422 -25.51 -0.96 -13.36
CA HIS A 422 -26.03 -1.44 -14.64
C HIS A 422 -25.43 -0.66 -15.81
N PHE A 423 -25.32 0.67 -15.68
CA PHE A 423 -24.64 1.51 -16.66
C PHE A 423 -23.18 1.06 -16.85
N PHE A 424 -22.43 0.91 -15.75
CA PHE A 424 -21.04 0.44 -15.79
C PHE A 424 -20.88 -0.93 -16.45
N ALA A 425 -21.74 -1.90 -16.11
CA ALA A 425 -21.72 -3.22 -16.72
C ALA A 425 -21.89 -3.15 -18.25
N ARG A 426 -22.80 -2.30 -18.75
CA ARG A 426 -23.00 -2.06 -20.19
C ARG A 426 -21.80 -1.41 -20.86
N MET A 427 -21.03 -0.57 -20.15
CA MET A 427 -19.78 -0.01 -20.68
C MET A 427 -18.69 -1.09 -20.89
N GLY A 428 -18.82 -2.27 -20.27
CA GLY A 428 -17.99 -3.43 -20.59
C GLY A 428 -18.07 -3.86 -22.06
N GLY A 429 -19.18 -3.53 -22.75
CA GLY A 429 -19.38 -3.84 -24.16
C GLY A 429 -18.40 -3.16 -25.11
N PHE A 430 -17.81 -2.02 -24.73
CA PHE A 430 -16.84 -1.32 -25.57
C PHE A 430 -15.50 -2.06 -25.57
N GLY A 431 -15.04 -2.50 -26.74
CA GLY A 431 -13.73 -3.14 -26.90
C GLY A 431 -12.63 -2.24 -27.48
N GLY A 432 -12.95 -0.98 -27.78
CA GLY A 432 -12.00 0.05 -28.20
C GLY A 432 -11.07 0.54 -27.09
N LEU A 433 -10.17 1.44 -27.47
CA LEU A 433 -9.25 2.11 -26.55
C LEU A 433 -9.96 3.17 -25.69
N ASP A 434 -11.00 3.79 -26.25
CA ASP A 434 -11.92 4.70 -25.57
C ASP A 434 -13.26 4.74 -26.32
N PHE A 435 -14.24 5.44 -25.75
CA PHE A 435 -15.56 5.72 -26.32
C PHE A 435 -16.03 7.12 -25.86
N ASP A 436 -16.95 7.74 -26.60
CA ASP A 436 -17.53 9.03 -26.24
C ASP A 436 -18.85 8.91 -25.46
N VAL A 437 -19.35 10.04 -24.99
CA VAL A 437 -20.60 10.14 -24.21
C VAL A 437 -21.82 9.70 -25.03
N THR A 438 -21.88 10.07 -26.32
CA THR A 438 -23.00 9.73 -27.21
C THR A 438 -23.09 8.22 -27.40
N ALA A 439 -21.97 7.56 -27.62
CA ALA A 439 -21.89 6.11 -27.72
C ALA A 439 -22.30 5.45 -26.39
N ALA A 440 -21.81 5.96 -25.26
CA ALA A 440 -22.17 5.45 -23.94
C ALA A 440 -23.69 5.55 -23.69
N ALA A 441 -24.32 6.68 -24.03
CA ALA A 441 -25.77 6.88 -23.92
C ALA A 441 -26.55 5.88 -24.80
N ALA A 442 -26.12 5.69 -26.06
CA ALA A 442 -26.76 4.75 -26.98
C ALA A 442 -26.68 3.29 -26.48
N VAL A 443 -25.53 2.88 -25.93
CA VAL A 443 -25.32 1.52 -25.42
C VAL A 443 -26.03 1.28 -24.09
N ALA A 444 -26.09 2.30 -23.23
CA ALA A 444 -26.75 2.23 -21.93
C ALA A 444 -28.26 1.98 -22.02
N ALA A 445 -28.90 2.27 -23.16
CA ALA A 445 -30.33 2.19 -23.43
C ALA A 445 -31.20 3.09 -22.51
N GLN A 446 -32.01 3.95 -23.13
CA GLN A 446 -32.93 4.87 -22.43
C GLN A 446 -32.23 5.85 -21.47
N VAL A 447 -30.96 6.21 -21.74
CA VAL A 447 -30.20 7.21 -20.98
C VAL A 447 -29.89 8.37 -21.90
N GLU A 448 -30.24 9.58 -21.46
CA GLU A 448 -29.89 10.83 -22.15
C GLU A 448 -28.40 11.14 -22.01
N GLU A 449 -27.79 11.82 -23.00
CA GLU A 449 -26.35 12.09 -23.01
C GLU A 449 -25.85 12.81 -21.74
N GLY A 450 -26.60 13.79 -21.23
CA GLY A 450 -26.23 14.51 -20.02
C GLY A 450 -26.33 13.66 -18.73
N GLU A 451 -27.08 12.56 -18.74
CA GLU A 451 -27.07 11.59 -17.64
C GLU A 451 -25.92 10.58 -17.80
N ALA A 452 -25.64 10.15 -19.03
CA ALA A 452 -24.47 9.32 -19.34
C ALA A 452 -23.17 10.03 -18.94
N GLU A 453 -23.01 11.31 -19.27
CA GLU A 453 -21.83 12.11 -18.88
C GLU A 453 -21.67 12.20 -17.36
N ARG A 454 -22.75 12.51 -16.63
CA ARG A 454 -22.72 12.56 -15.15
C ARG A 454 -22.34 11.22 -14.54
N THR A 455 -22.85 10.13 -15.11
CA THR A 455 -22.53 8.77 -14.64
C THR A 455 -21.09 8.40 -14.96
N LEU A 456 -20.58 8.73 -16.15
CA LEU A 456 -19.19 8.53 -16.53
C LEU A 456 -18.21 9.33 -15.66
N GLU A 457 -18.55 10.57 -15.33
CA GLU A 457 -17.79 11.38 -14.37
C GLU A 457 -17.81 10.74 -12.97
N ARG A 458 -18.95 10.19 -12.54
CA ARG A 458 -19.04 9.44 -11.28
C ARG A 458 -18.16 8.19 -11.28
N LEU A 459 -18.15 7.42 -12.38
CA LEU A 459 -17.26 6.26 -12.55
C LEU A 459 -15.80 6.70 -12.54
N ARG A 460 -15.46 7.81 -13.19
CA ARG A 460 -14.13 8.40 -13.18
C ARG A 460 -13.70 8.76 -11.75
N HIS A 461 -14.58 9.39 -10.98
CA HIS A 461 -14.32 9.75 -9.57
C HIS A 461 -14.08 8.53 -8.65
N LEU A 462 -14.70 7.39 -8.97
CA LEU A 462 -14.53 6.11 -8.26
C LEU A 462 -13.40 5.24 -8.84
N ALA A 463 -12.67 5.76 -9.83
CA ALA A 463 -11.60 5.07 -10.55
C ALA A 463 -12.05 3.79 -11.29
N LEU A 464 -13.33 3.75 -11.69
CA LEU A 464 -13.92 2.71 -12.54
C LEU A 464 -13.92 3.11 -14.03
N ALA A 465 -13.55 4.35 -14.35
CA ALA A 465 -13.29 4.82 -15.71
C ALA A 465 -12.09 5.76 -15.74
N GLN A 466 -11.51 5.94 -16.92
CA GLN A 466 -10.36 6.81 -17.17
C GLN A 466 -10.70 7.83 -18.26
N PRO A 467 -10.04 8.99 -18.28
CA PRO A 467 -10.04 9.86 -19.45
C PRO A 467 -9.57 9.10 -20.69
N GLY A 468 -10.27 9.31 -21.80
CA GLY A 468 -9.87 8.82 -23.12
C GLY A 468 -8.69 9.63 -23.70
N ARG A 469 -8.32 9.34 -24.95
CA ARG A 469 -7.22 10.01 -25.64
C ARG A 469 -7.50 11.49 -25.85
N ARG A 470 -8.76 11.80 -26.20
CA ARG A 470 -9.30 13.15 -26.47
C ARG A 470 -10.27 13.59 -25.36
N ALA A 471 -10.49 14.90 -25.26
CA ALA A 471 -11.47 15.45 -24.33
C ALA A 471 -12.88 14.94 -24.66
N GLY A 472 -13.70 14.68 -23.63
CA GLY A 472 -15.07 14.14 -23.81
C GLY A 472 -15.15 12.64 -24.07
N ARG A 473 -14.00 11.93 -24.06
CA ARG A 473 -13.94 10.47 -24.20
C ARG A 473 -13.52 9.80 -22.90
N TYR A 474 -13.91 8.55 -22.75
CA TYR A 474 -13.66 7.72 -21.58
C TYR A 474 -13.12 6.36 -21.99
N ALA A 475 -12.30 5.77 -21.14
CA ALA A 475 -11.69 4.47 -21.34
C ALA A 475 -11.90 3.57 -20.11
N LEU A 476 -12.09 2.29 -20.35
CA LEU A 476 -12.00 1.26 -19.32
C LEU A 476 -10.66 0.54 -19.44
N HIS A 477 -9.98 0.37 -18.31
CA HIS A 477 -8.84 -0.54 -18.24
C HIS A 477 -9.26 -1.94 -18.74
N PRO A 478 -8.42 -2.70 -19.46
CA PRO A 478 -8.79 -4.03 -19.96
C PRO A 478 -9.41 -4.94 -18.88
N LEU A 479 -8.79 -5.01 -17.69
CA LEU A 479 -9.34 -5.79 -16.57
C LEU A 479 -10.61 -5.19 -15.95
N LEU A 480 -10.82 -3.87 -16.00
CA LEU A 480 -12.09 -3.26 -15.57
C LEU A 480 -13.21 -3.57 -16.55
N ARG A 481 -12.88 -3.65 -17.84
CA ARG A 481 -13.82 -4.07 -18.89
C ARG A 481 -14.23 -5.51 -18.67
N ASP A 482 -13.28 -6.42 -18.43
CA ASP A 482 -13.61 -7.82 -18.08
C ASP A 482 -14.51 -7.89 -16.84
N TYR A 483 -14.24 -7.04 -15.84
CA TYR A 483 -15.01 -6.97 -14.61
C TYR A 483 -16.43 -6.41 -14.85
N ALA A 484 -16.58 -5.37 -15.66
CA ALA A 484 -17.87 -4.85 -16.09
C ALA A 484 -18.67 -5.91 -16.85
N CYS A 485 -18.02 -6.62 -17.79
CA CYS A 485 -18.64 -7.71 -18.56
C CYS A 485 -19.10 -8.87 -17.69
N ALA A 486 -18.40 -9.16 -16.58
CA ALA A 486 -18.80 -10.20 -15.65
C ALA A 486 -20.12 -9.87 -14.91
N HIS A 487 -20.49 -8.59 -14.85
CA HIS A 487 -21.75 -8.10 -14.24
C HIS A 487 -22.82 -7.77 -15.30
N LEU A 488 -22.54 -8.02 -16.58
CA LEU A 488 -23.46 -7.72 -17.66
C LEU A 488 -24.43 -8.89 -17.88
N ASP A 489 -25.67 -8.72 -17.41
CA ASP A 489 -26.76 -9.67 -17.65
C ASP A 489 -27.50 -9.40 -18.97
N ASP A 490 -27.25 -8.25 -19.59
CA ASP A 490 -27.93 -7.72 -20.78
C ASP A 490 -27.07 -7.93 -22.05
N GLN A 491 -27.30 -9.03 -22.76
CA GLN A 491 -26.62 -9.31 -24.04
C GLN A 491 -26.94 -8.25 -25.11
N ASP A 492 -28.10 -7.60 -25.02
CA ASP A 492 -28.53 -6.59 -25.99
C ASP A 492 -27.62 -5.34 -25.93
N ALA A 493 -26.86 -5.13 -24.85
CA ALA A 493 -25.87 -4.05 -24.77
C ALA A 493 -24.78 -4.18 -25.84
N TYR A 494 -24.29 -5.40 -26.09
CA TYR A 494 -23.33 -5.64 -27.17
C TYR A 494 -23.98 -5.43 -28.54
N GLN A 495 -25.22 -5.86 -28.73
CA GLN A 495 -25.95 -5.63 -29.96
C GLN A 495 -26.14 -4.14 -30.24
N ARG A 496 -26.51 -3.35 -29.23
CA ARG A 496 -26.64 -1.89 -29.34
C ARG A 496 -25.30 -1.25 -29.69
N MET A 497 -24.21 -1.67 -29.05
CA MET A 497 -22.86 -1.18 -29.34
C MET A 497 -22.43 -1.49 -30.77
N ALA A 498 -22.58 -2.75 -31.20
CA ALA A 498 -22.28 -3.18 -32.55
C ALA A 498 -23.09 -2.38 -33.59
N THR A 499 -24.41 -2.31 -33.38
CA THR A 499 -25.31 -1.60 -34.29
C THR A 499 -25.00 -0.10 -34.36
N TYR A 500 -24.69 0.54 -33.22
CA TYR A 500 -24.35 1.96 -33.15
C TYR A 500 -23.10 2.28 -33.98
N TYR A 501 -22.00 1.56 -33.76
CA TYR A 501 -20.76 1.82 -34.50
C TYR A 501 -20.84 1.40 -35.96
N LEU A 502 -21.58 0.34 -36.29
CA LEU A 502 -21.83 -0.03 -37.67
C LEU A 502 -22.57 1.09 -38.42
N LYS A 503 -23.64 1.63 -37.85
CA LYS A 503 -24.37 2.75 -38.43
C LYS A 503 -23.48 3.97 -38.66
N LEU A 504 -22.66 4.35 -37.66
CA LEU A 504 -21.70 5.43 -37.84
C LEU A 504 -20.68 5.13 -38.93
N SER A 505 -20.23 3.87 -39.06
CA SER A 505 -19.32 3.50 -40.13
C SER A 505 -19.95 3.65 -41.52
N GLU A 506 -21.24 3.39 -41.67
CA GLU A 506 -21.98 3.62 -42.93
C GLU A 506 -22.09 5.12 -43.27
N GLU A 507 -22.14 5.99 -42.26
CA GLU A 507 -22.14 7.45 -42.44
C GLU A 507 -20.75 7.99 -42.83
N TRP A 508 -19.68 7.39 -42.27
CA TRP A 508 -18.29 7.80 -42.50
C TRP A 508 -17.64 7.15 -43.72
N GLU A 509 -18.06 5.96 -44.14
CA GLU A 509 -17.47 5.24 -45.28
C GLU A 509 -17.45 6.09 -46.56
N PRO A 510 -18.55 6.75 -46.98
CA PRO A 510 -18.53 7.54 -48.21
C PRO A 510 -17.56 8.72 -48.14
N GLN A 511 -17.22 9.18 -46.93
CA GLN A 511 -16.30 10.28 -46.71
C GLN A 511 -14.84 9.89 -46.99
N LEU A 512 -14.51 8.59 -47.05
CA LEU A 512 -13.18 8.09 -47.41
C LEU A 512 -12.80 8.37 -48.86
N ALA A 513 -13.77 8.49 -49.77
CA ALA A 513 -13.57 8.91 -51.17
C ALA A 513 -14.01 10.35 -51.44
N ALA A 514 -14.57 11.05 -50.44
CA ALA A 514 -15.06 12.43 -50.57
C ALA A 514 -14.07 13.45 -49.97
N GLY A 515 -14.50 14.71 -49.88
CA GLY A 515 -13.68 15.83 -49.41
C GLY A 515 -13.29 15.83 -47.91
N LYS A 516 -13.63 14.78 -47.15
CA LYS A 516 -13.34 14.63 -45.70
C LYS A 516 -12.54 13.35 -45.39
N GLN A 517 -11.69 12.92 -46.32
CA GLN A 517 -10.97 11.65 -46.21
C GLN A 517 -10.10 11.57 -44.95
N ILE A 518 -9.44 12.66 -44.54
CA ILE A 518 -8.57 12.67 -43.36
C ILE A 518 -9.39 12.44 -42.09
N GLU A 519 -10.49 13.16 -41.92
CA GLU A 519 -11.36 13.04 -40.75
C GLU A 519 -12.00 11.65 -40.66
N ALA A 520 -12.41 11.09 -41.81
CA ALA A 520 -12.94 9.74 -41.88
C ALA A 520 -11.90 8.69 -41.47
N VAL A 521 -10.66 8.80 -41.98
CA VAL A 521 -9.55 7.92 -41.59
C VAL A 521 -9.25 8.03 -40.10
N GLU A 522 -9.20 9.24 -39.55
CA GLU A 522 -8.97 9.46 -38.12
C GLU A 522 -10.08 8.86 -37.26
N TRP A 523 -11.34 8.97 -37.68
CA TRP A 523 -12.47 8.38 -36.99
C TRP A 523 -12.38 6.85 -36.98
N PHE A 524 -12.14 6.23 -38.14
CA PHE A 524 -11.98 4.77 -38.22
C PHE A 524 -10.76 4.28 -37.41
N ASP A 525 -9.61 4.98 -37.45
CA ASP A 525 -8.45 4.63 -36.63
C ASP A 525 -8.77 4.72 -35.11
N GLU A 526 -9.58 5.70 -34.70
CA GLU A 526 -10.00 5.87 -33.30
C GLU A 526 -10.98 4.77 -32.84
N GLU A 527 -11.95 4.42 -33.69
CA GLU A 527 -13.08 3.52 -33.36
C GLU A 527 -12.89 2.06 -33.81
N MET A 528 -11.81 1.71 -34.51
CA MET A 528 -11.59 0.35 -35.04
C MET A 528 -11.69 -0.75 -33.98
N GLY A 529 -11.25 -0.48 -32.75
CA GLY A 529 -11.39 -1.45 -31.66
C GLY A 529 -12.84 -1.72 -31.26
N ASN A 530 -13.71 -0.69 -31.31
CA ASN A 530 -15.14 -0.85 -31.08
C ASN A 530 -15.81 -1.59 -32.26
N LEU A 531 -15.46 -1.25 -33.50
CA LEU A 531 -15.94 -1.96 -34.71
C LEU A 531 -15.57 -3.45 -34.71
N ARG A 532 -14.30 -3.79 -34.43
CA ARG A 532 -13.86 -5.19 -34.30
C ARG A 532 -14.65 -5.95 -33.25
N THR A 533 -14.90 -5.31 -32.11
CA THR A 533 -15.65 -5.93 -31.01
C THR A 533 -17.10 -6.19 -31.38
N GLY A 534 -17.74 -5.24 -32.08
CA GLY A 534 -19.09 -5.43 -32.58
C GLY A 534 -19.19 -6.57 -33.59
N ARG A 535 -18.24 -6.65 -34.54
CA ARG A 535 -18.14 -7.74 -35.51
C ARG A 535 -17.91 -9.09 -34.83
N ASP A 536 -16.96 -9.17 -33.90
CA ASP A 536 -16.61 -10.42 -33.23
C ASP A 536 -17.77 -10.93 -32.37
N TRP A 537 -18.49 -10.03 -31.71
CA TRP A 537 -19.73 -10.36 -31.02
C TRP A 537 -20.81 -10.87 -31.99
N ALA A 538 -21.02 -10.18 -33.11
CA ALA A 538 -22.03 -10.59 -34.10
C ALA A 538 -21.71 -11.98 -34.69
N LEU A 539 -20.44 -12.24 -34.99
CA LEU A 539 -19.97 -13.55 -35.47
C LEU A 539 -20.20 -14.64 -34.42
N LYS A 540 -19.81 -14.38 -33.16
CA LYS A 540 -19.95 -15.35 -32.06
C LYS A 540 -21.41 -15.71 -31.78
N ASN A 541 -22.33 -14.78 -32.00
CA ASN A 541 -23.77 -14.97 -31.76
C ASN A 541 -24.56 -15.22 -33.05
N GLU A 542 -23.89 -15.47 -34.18
CA GLU A 542 -24.51 -15.81 -35.46
C GLU A 542 -25.53 -14.76 -35.94
N VAL A 543 -25.28 -13.48 -35.66
CA VAL A 543 -26.09 -12.35 -36.15
C VAL A 543 -25.62 -12.01 -37.56
N TRP A 544 -25.92 -12.88 -38.51
CA TRP A 544 -25.35 -12.88 -39.85
C TRP A 544 -25.59 -11.58 -40.61
N GLU A 545 -26.73 -10.89 -40.42
CA GLU A 545 -26.98 -9.61 -41.08
C GLU A 545 -25.94 -8.55 -40.68
N LEU A 546 -25.57 -8.49 -39.39
CA LEU A 546 -24.54 -7.56 -38.92
C LEU A 546 -23.16 -7.96 -39.44
N VAL A 547 -22.82 -9.26 -39.40
CA VAL A 547 -21.53 -9.77 -39.89
C VAL A 547 -21.33 -9.40 -41.36
N ARG A 548 -22.37 -9.60 -42.19
CA ARG A 548 -22.36 -9.21 -43.59
C ARG A 548 -22.11 -7.72 -43.76
N THR A 549 -22.88 -6.88 -43.08
CA THR A 549 -22.77 -5.43 -43.26
C THR A 549 -21.40 -4.91 -42.83
N TYR A 550 -20.81 -5.43 -41.75
CA TYR A 550 -19.41 -5.14 -41.40
C TYR A 550 -18.43 -5.51 -42.53
N GLY A 551 -18.63 -6.67 -43.15
CA GLY A 551 -17.82 -7.16 -44.27
C GLY A 551 -17.98 -6.35 -45.57
N ILE A 552 -19.06 -5.57 -45.70
CA ILE A 552 -19.32 -4.71 -46.86
C ILE A 552 -18.81 -3.27 -46.60
N THR A 553 -19.07 -2.70 -45.42
CA THR A 553 -18.89 -1.26 -45.15
C THR A 553 -17.46 -0.88 -44.76
N VAL A 554 -16.77 -1.68 -43.94
CA VAL A 554 -15.43 -1.32 -43.43
C VAL A 554 -14.25 -1.52 -44.43
N PRO A 555 -14.28 -2.46 -45.40
CA PRO A 555 -13.22 -2.68 -46.40
C PRO A 555 -12.50 -1.47 -46.98
N HIS A 556 -13.23 -0.42 -47.36
CA HIS A 556 -12.64 0.75 -47.99
C HIS A 556 -11.62 1.45 -47.09
N PHE A 557 -11.87 1.49 -45.78
CA PHE A 557 -10.89 2.00 -44.83
C PHE A 557 -9.60 1.19 -44.84
N PHE A 558 -9.69 -0.15 -44.89
CA PHE A 558 -8.51 -1.00 -44.96
C PHE A 558 -7.71 -0.78 -46.24
N MET A 559 -8.39 -0.52 -47.36
CA MET A 559 -7.74 -0.12 -48.60
C MET A 559 -6.93 1.17 -48.44
N VAL A 560 -7.55 2.23 -47.90
CA VAL A 560 -6.91 3.55 -47.71
C VAL A 560 -5.71 3.46 -46.76
N ARG A 561 -5.77 2.58 -45.74
CA ARG A 561 -4.70 2.38 -44.75
C ARG A 561 -3.75 1.22 -45.06
N ALA A 562 -3.89 0.59 -46.24
CA ALA A 562 -3.10 -0.56 -46.66
C ALA A 562 -3.07 -1.73 -45.65
N ARG A 563 -4.20 -1.99 -44.99
CA ARG A 563 -4.36 -3.07 -43.98
C ARG A 563 -4.88 -4.35 -44.63
N TRP A 564 -4.07 -4.94 -45.51
CA TRP A 564 -4.48 -6.04 -46.38
C TRP A 564 -4.94 -7.29 -45.63
N ASP A 565 -4.22 -7.71 -44.60
CA ASP A 565 -4.55 -8.93 -43.85
C ASP A 565 -5.86 -8.79 -43.08
N GLU A 566 -6.15 -7.59 -42.54
CA GLU A 566 -7.43 -7.31 -41.92
C GLU A 566 -8.55 -7.33 -42.96
N TRP A 567 -8.32 -6.75 -44.14
CA TRP A 567 -9.31 -6.75 -45.19
C TRP A 567 -9.68 -8.17 -45.63
N VAL A 568 -8.69 -9.04 -45.86
CA VAL A 568 -8.95 -10.46 -46.16
C VAL A 568 -9.74 -11.14 -45.04
N ALA A 569 -9.29 -11.00 -43.79
CA ALA A 569 -9.96 -11.65 -42.66
C ALA A 569 -11.41 -11.20 -42.46
N TRP A 570 -11.71 -9.92 -42.67
CA TRP A 570 -13.08 -9.41 -42.62
C TRP A 570 -13.92 -9.87 -43.82
N GLY A 571 -13.33 -9.93 -45.01
CA GLY A 571 -13.99 -10.40 -46.22
C GLY A 571 -14.36 -11.89 -46.16
N GLU A 572 -13.46 -12.75 -45.70
CA GLU A 572 -13.74 -14.19 -45.55
C GLU A 572 -14.89 -14.48 -44.57
N VAL A 573 -14.91 -13.76 -43.44
CA VAL A 573 -16.00 -13.84 -42.46
C VAL A 573 -17.31 -13.30 -43.05
N GLY A 574 -17.24 -12.20 -43.79
CA GLY A 574 -18.40 -11.62 -44.47
C GLY A 574 -18.97 -12.54 -45.55
N LEU A 575 -18.13 -13.20 -46.35
CA LEU A 575 -18.58 -14.15 -47.38
C LEU A 575 -19.34 -15.32 -46.76
N ARG A 576 -18.83 -15.88 -45.65
CA ARG A 576 -19.54 -16.91 -44.88
C ARG A 576 -20.92 -16.43 -44.44
N SER A 577 -21.05 -15.19 -43.97
CA SER A 577 -22.36 -14.67 -43.58
C SER A 577 -23.32 -14.49 -44.76
N CYS A 578 -22.83 -14.19 -45.97
CA CYS A 578 -23.65 -14.15 -47.17
C CYS A 578 -24.16 -15.54 -47.56
N GLU A 579 -23.33 -16.58 -47.42
CA GLU A 579 -23.73 -17.97 -47.67
C GLU A 579 -24.86 -18.40 -46.72
N GLU A 580 -24.72 -18.12 -45.42
CA GLU A 580 -25.74 -18.43 -44.41
C GLU A 580 -27.07 -17.67 -44.65
N LEU A 581 -27.01 -16.46 -45.19
CA LEU A 581 -28.18 -15.63 -45.51
C LEU A 581 -28.78 -15.90 -46.90
N GLY A 582 -28.07 -16.62 -47.78
CA GLY A 582 -28.42 -16.71 -49.21
C GLY A 582 -28.35 -15.38 -49.95
N ASP A 583 -27.47 -14.47 -49.54
CA ASP A 583 -27.32 -13.12 -50.12
C ASP A 583 -26.29 -13.11 -51.26
N GLU A 584 -26.74 -13.44 -52.47
CA GLU A 584 -25.90 -13.45 -53.67
C GLU A 584 -25.30 -12.07 -53.99
N HIS A 585 -26.03 -10.99 -53.73
CA HIS A 585 -25.57 -9.62 -53.98
C HIS A 585 -24.45 -9.23 -53.01
N GLY A 586 -24.63 -9.53 -51.73
CA GLY A 586 -23.61 -9.35 -50.69
C GLY A 586 -22.37 -10.18 -50.99
N ALA A 587 -22.54 -11.45 -51.38
CA ALA A 587 -21.43 -12.33 -51.77
C ALA A 587 -20.63 -11.72 -52.93
N GLY A 588 -21.30 -11.30 -54.02
CA GLY A 588 -20.63 -10.66 -55.16
C GLY A 588 -19.85 -9.40 -54.79
N THR A 589 -20.40 -8.57 -53.89
CA THR A 589 -19.73 -7.35 -53.40
C THR A 589 -18.45 -7.69 -52.63
N ILE A 590 -18.52 -8.67 -51.71
CA ILE A 590 -17.38 -9.06 -50.87
C ILE A 590 -16.31 -9.79 -51.70
N THR A 591 -16.70 -10.67 -52.62
CA THR A 591 -15.78 -11.35 -53.55
C THR A 591 -15.03 -10.34 -54.40
N GLY A 592 -15.72 -9.33 -54.96
CA GLY A 592 -15.07 -8.25 -55.69
C GLY A 592 -14.07 -7.44 -54.83
N ASN A 593 -14.43 -7.18 -53.57
CA ASN A 593 -13.53 -6.54 -52.61
C ASN A 593 -12.29 -7.41 -52.32
N LEU A 594 -12.44 -8.73 -52.14
CA LEU A 594 -11.34 -9.67 -51.94
C LEU A 594 -10.38 -9.70 -53.14
N GLY A 595 -10.92 -9.74 -54.37
CA GLY A 595 -10.13 -9.61 -55.58
C GLY A 595 -9.32 -8.31 -55.62
N ALA A 596 -9.93 -7.19 -55.21
CA ALA A 596 -9.22 -5.92 -55.12
C ALA A 596 -8.07 -5.93 -54.10
N VAL A 597 -8.19 -6.63 -52.97
CA VAL A 597 -7.09 -6.78 -52.00
C VAL A 597 -5.91 -7.51 -52.62
N TYR A 598 -6.16 -8.66 -53.25
CA TYR A 598 -5.10 -9.45 -53.86
C TYR A 598 -4.43 -8.73 -55.02
N MET A 599 -5.20 -7.94 -55.78
CA MET A 599 -4.68 -7.03 -56.79
C MET A 599 -3.70 -6.01 -56.17
N GLN A 600 -4.07 -5.36 -55.05
CA GLN A 600 -3.21 -4.40 -54.36
C GLN A 600 -1.96 -5.04 -53.72
N LYS A 601 -2.04 -6.32 -53.28
CA LYS A 601 -0.89 -7.09 -52.81
C LYS A 601 0.06 -7.54 -53.94
N GLY A 602 -0.37 -7.43 -55.20
CA GLY A 602 0.36 -7.96 -56.36
C GLY A 602 0.21 -9.48 -56.56
N GLU A 603 -0.77 -10.11 -55.89
CA GLU A 603 -1.12 -11.52 -56.04
C GLU A 603 -2.15 -11.69 -57.17
N TRP A 604 -1.74 -11.39 -58.42
CA TRP A 604 -2.65 -11.26 -59.57
C TRP A 604 -3.46 -12.53 -59.89
N GLU A 605 -2.86 -13.72 -59.76
CA GLU A 605 -3.54 -14.99 -60.00
C GLU A 605 -4.73 -15.16 -59.06
N ARG A 606 -4.54 -14.90 -57.77
CA ARG A 606 -5.63 -14.92 -56.77
C ARG A 606 -6.64 -13.82 -57.02
N ALA A 607 -6.21 -12.64 -57.45
CA ALA A 607 -7.15 -11.56 -57.78
C ALA A 607 -8.10 -11.98 -58.92
N ILE A 608 -7.58 -12.66 -59.95
CA ILE A 608 -8.39 -13.21 -61.06
C ILE A 608 -9.35 -14.28 -60.56
N GLU A 609 -8.91 -15.20 -59.68
CA GLU A 609 -9.78 -16.23 -59.07
C GLU A 609 -11.00 -15.64 -58.34
N PHE A 610 -10.90 -14.44 -57.77
CA PHE A 610 -12.03 -13.74 -57.14
C PHE A 610 -12.86 -12.90 -58.11
N TYR A 611 -12.40 -12.65 -59.34
CA TYR A 611 -13.15 -11.91 -60.36
C TYR A 611 -13.87 -12.80 -61.38
N GLU A 612 -13.41 -14.05 -61.53
CA GLU A 612 -14.09 -15.12 -62.28
C GLU A 612 -15.24 -15.73 -61.46
#